data_AF-A0A9P6FNK3-F1
#
_entry.id   AF-A0A9P6FNK3-F1
#
_cell.length_a   1.000
_cell.length_b   1.000
_cell.length_c   1.000
_cell.angle_alpha   90.00
_cell.angle_beta   90.00
_cell.angle_gamma   90.00
#
_symmetry.space_group_name_H-M   'P 1'
#
loop_
_entity.id
_entity.type
_entity.pdbx_description
1 polymer ?
#
loop_
_entity_poly.entity_id
_entity_poly.type
_entity_poly.pdbx_seq_one_letter_code
_entity_poly.pdbx_strand_id
1 'polypeptide(L)'
;MGLLSVSHHAALTVAAADSPLTRQQIYDQEGFVKNWIAPMPNAPIAAAGANDPSGMSGERFIVQNWSTNYKSIPVGGNGLSFVSDPFSGGSSPIVSGGKLPGVYGGSPKDGCSGGKTSADCLTVRLMWREVGHGEVYAYIPTPPSSNFCKDDQVMCNDKYGISVGRGMIYFTAGVWSHIDVVMELNEPASKQNGKLKVYLDGNRVITMDNVPYRTTGMVGFQGLMFSSFFGGADPSYATPVDTSVYFKNLQMSVGEPATLYE
;
A
#
# COMPACT_ATOMS: atom_id res chain seq x y z
N MET A 1 31.46 -8.69 -43.00
CA MET A 1 30.68 -9.94 -42.82
C MET A 1 30.96 -10.47 -41.43
N GLY A 2 30.14 -10.10 -40.44
CA GLY A 2 30.17 -10.69 -39.11
C GLY A 2 28.97 -11.62 -39.00
N LEU A 3 29.21 -12.93 -38.98
CA LEU A 3 28.16 -13.92 -38.74
C LEU A 3 27.69 -13.78 -37.28
N LEU A 4 26.41 -13.46 -37.08
CA LEU A 4 25.73 -13.78 -35.83
C LEU A 4 25.51 -15.30 -35.79
N SER A 5 26.21 -15.97 -34.90
CA SER A 5 25.94 -17.35 -34.49
C SER A 5 24.83 -17.32 -33.44
N VAL A 6 23.62 -17.75 -33.79
CA VAL A 6 22.56 -18.01 -32.82
C VAL A 6 22.65 -19.47 -32.40
N SER A 7 23.16 -19.73 -31.18
CA SER A 7 23.13 -21.05 -30.56
C SER A 7 21.71 -21.31 -30.02
N HIS A 8 21.27 -22.58 -30.11
CA HIS A 8 19.94 -23.01 -29.66
C HIS A 8 19.80 -22.89 -28.14
N HIS A 9 19.33 -21.75 -27.65
CA HIS A 9 18.91 -21.55 -26.26
C HIS A 9 17.64 -20.69 -26.27
N ALA A 10 16.58 -21.21 -25.63
CA ALA A 10 15.28 -20.61 -25.28
C ALA A 10 14.76 -19.48 -26.20
N ALA A 11 13.57 -19.67 -26.78
CA ALA A 11 12.87 -18.61 -27.50
C ALA A 11 12.78 -17.34 -26.63
N LEU A 12 13.48 -16.28 -27.03
CA LEU A 12 13.43 -14.98 -26.39
C LEU A 12 12.13 -14.29 -26.82
N THR A 13 11.09 -14.41 -26.00
CA THR A 13 9.84 -13.66 -26.23
C THR A 13 10.06 -12.20 -25.83
N VAL A 14 10.13 -11.31 -26.81
CA VAL A 14 10.07 -9.86 -26.58
C VAL A 14 8.60 -9.46 -26.53
N ALA A 15 8.05 -9.29 -25.33
CA ALA A 15 6.76 -8.66 -25.14
C ALA A 15 6.93 -7.13 -25.16
N ALA A 16 6.00 -6.40 -25.79
CA ALA A 16 5.93 -4.96 -25.60
C ALA A 16 5.59 -4.68 -24.13
N ALA A 17 6.34 -3.81 -23.47
CA ALA A 17 5.94 -3.31 -22.16
C ALA A 17 4.66 -2.49 -22.33
N ASP A 18 3.65 -2.76 -21.49
CA ASP A 18 2.46 -1.92 -21.42
C ASP A 18 2.90 -0.47 -21.18
N SER A 19 2.30 0.48 -21.91
CA SER A 19 2.60 1.89 -21.69
C SER A 19 2.13 2.32 -20.29
N PRO A 20 2.87 3.19 -19.58
CA PRO A 20 2.44 3.71 -18.30
C PRO A 20 1.03 4.30 -18.39
N LEU A 21 0.15 3.87 -17.49
CA LEU A 21 -1.22 4.36 -17.44
C LEU A 21 -1.29 5.63 -16.59
N THR A 22 -2.10 6.57 -17.06
CA THR A 22 -2.57 7.68 -16.23
C THR A 22 -3.59 7.17 -15.22
N ARG A 23 -3.76 7.89 -14.11
CA ARG A 23 -4.81 7.58 -13.14
C ARG A 23 -6.21 7.55 -13.75
N GLN A 24 -6.51 8.43 -14.71
CA GLN A 24 -7.82 8.42 -15.37
C GLN A 24 -8.02 7.13 -16.17
N GLN A 25 -6.98 6.65 -16.87
CA GLN A 25 -7.05 5.36 -17.56
C GLN A 25 -7.25 4.19 -16.58
N ILE A 26 -6.54 4.18 -15.44
CA ILE A 26 -6.76 3.17 -14.39
C ILE A 26 -8.20 3.27 -13.88
N TYR A 27 -8.69 4.49 -13.60
CA TYR A 27 -10.05 4.74 -13.13
C TYR A 27 -11.11 4.18 -14.07
N ASP A 28 -10.97 4.47 -15.37
CA ASP A 28 -11.91 4.04 -16.40
C ASP A 28 -11.82 2.52 -16.62
N GLN A 29 -10.62 1.94 -16.62
CA GLN A 29 -10.39 0.50 -16.82
C GLN A 29 -10.94 -0.35 -15.67
N GLU A 30 -10.83 0.13 -14.43
CA GLU A 30 -11.28 -0.60 -13.24
C GLU A 30 -12.76 -0.31 -12.90
N GLY A 31 -13.43 0.55 -13.67
CA GLY A 31 -14.86 0.84 -13.51
C GLY A 31 -15.20 1.60 -12.23
N PHE A 32 -14.32 2.47 -11.75
CA PHE A 32 -14.62 3.33 -10.61
C PHE A 32 -15.67 4.40 -10.99
N VAL A 33 -16.50 4.78 -10.02
CA VAL A 33 -17.68 5.64 -10.26
C VAL A 33 -17.72 6.89 -9.38
N LYS A 34 -16.91 6.94 -8.31
CA LYS A 34 -16.75 8.13 -7.47
C LYS A 34 -15.30 8.35 -7.12
N ASN A 35 -14.97 9.60 -6.85
CA ASN A 35 -13.61 10.01 -6.53
C ASN A 35 -13.63 11.01 -5.37
N TRP A 36 -12.76 10.80 -4.40
CA TRP A 36 -12.51 11.71 -3.29
C TRP A 36 -11.03 12.07 -3.27
N ILE A 37 -10.76 13.37 -3.20
CA ILE A 37 -9.41 13.92 -3.08
C ILE A 37 -9.27 14.42 -1.65
N ALA A 38 -8.22 13.96 -0.97
CA ALA A 38 -7.94 14.41 0.38
C ALA A 38 -7.58 15.91 0.35
N PRO A 39 -8.21 16.75 1.19
CA PRO A 39 -7.81 18.15 1.28
C PRO A 39 -6.44 18.22 1.96
N MET A 40 -5.40 18.45 1.16
CA MET A 40 -4.02 18.56 1.65
C MET A 40 -3.81 19.94 2.30
N PRO A 41 -2.96 20.04 3.34
CA PRO A 41 -2.62 21.33 3.90
C PRO A 41 -1.72 22.12 2.93
N ASN A 42 -1.84 23.46 2.96
CA ASN A 42 -1.04 24.34 2.10
C ASN A 42 0.41 24.53 2.59
N ALA A 43 0.74 24.03 3.79
CA ALA A 43 2.07 24.02 4.39
C ALA A 43 2.27 22.73 5.21
N PRO A 44 3.51 22.26 5.44
CA PRO A 44 3.78 21.11 6.29
C PRO A 44 3.21 21.31 7.70
N ILE A 45 2.56 20.27 8.25
CA ILE A 45 2.05 20.23 9.62
C ILE A 45 2.89 19.22 10.39
N ALA A 46 3.35 19.60 11.58
CA ALA A 46 4.18 18.72 12.40
C ALA A 46 3.37 17.56 13.03
N ALA A 47 4.03 16.46 13.36
CA ALA A 47 3.42 15.34 14.08
C ALA A 47 3.07 15.73 15.53
N ALA A 48 2.13 15.00 16.15
CA ALA A 48 1.78 15.23 17.55
C ALA A 48 3.01 15.09 18.46
N GLY A 49 3.24 16.11 19.31
CA GLY A 49 4.39 16.15 20.22
C GLY A 49 5.61 16.92 19.69
N ALA A 50 5.59 17.38 18.43
CA ALA A 50 6.49 18.44 17.98
C ALA A 50 6.04 19.79 18.57
N ASN A 51 6.99 20.71 18.83
CA ASN A 51 6.71 22.06 19.32
C ASN A 51 5.97 22.89 18.24
N ASP A 52 4.68 22.66 18.06
CA ASP A 52 3.82 23.41 17.14
C ASP A 52 2.98 24.46 17.90
N PRO A 53 3.27 25.77 17.74
CA PRO A 53 2.54 26.83 18.42
C PRO A 53 1.09 27.00 17.97
N SER A 54 0.67 26.37 16.85
CA SER A 54 -0.72 26.38 16.38
C SER A 54 -1.63 25.37 17.11
N GLY A 55 -1.04 24.37 17.79
CA GLY A 55 -1.76 23.27 18.43
C GLY A 55 -2.42 22.28 17.47
N MET A 56 -2.24 22.42 16.14
CA MET A 56 -2.80 21.54 15.12
C MET A 56 -1.76 20.51 14.66
N SER A 57 -1.80 19.29 15.21
CA SER A 57 -0.95 18.22 14.71
C SER A 57 -1.46 17.64 13.39
N GLY A 58 -0.59 16.97 12.63
CA GLY A 58 -0.97 16.28 11.39
C GLY A 58 -2.11 15.27 11.60
N GLU A 59 -2.10 14.54 12.71
CA GLU A 59 -3.17 13.61 13.10
C GLU A 59 -4.50 14.35 13.34
N ARG A 60 -4.46 15.50 14.04
CA ARG A 60 -5.66 16.32 14.27
C ARG A 60 -6.20 16.87 12.96
N PHE A 61 -5.33 17.34 12.07
CA PHE A 61 -5.72 17.83 10.75
C PHE A 61 -6.40 16.73 9.93
N ILE A 62 -5.83 15.53 9.87
CA ILE A 62 -6.41 14.38 9.16
C ILE A 62 -7.77 14.02 9.75
N VAL A 63 -7.90 13.88 11.07
CA VAL A 63 -9.20 13.54 11.70
C VAL A 63 -10.26 14.61 11.42
N GLN A 64 -9.90 15.89 11.42
CA GLN A 64 -10.84 16.99 11.20
C GLN A 64 -11.23 17.19 9.74
N ASN A 65 -10.30 16.98 8.81
CA ASN A 65 -10.47 17.37 7.40
C ASN A 65 -10.63 16.18 6.46
N TRP A 66 -10.18 14.98 6.85
CA TRP A 66 -10.28 13.76 6.07
C TRP A 66 -11.32 12.78 6.62
N SER A 67 -12.10 13.21 7.63
CA SER A 67 -13.26 12.45 8.07
C SER A 67 -14.38 12.54 7.02
N THR A 68 -14.88 11.38 6.60
CA THR A 68 -16.04 11.28 5.72
C THR A 68 -17.06 10.34 6.34
N ASN A 69 -18.35 10.55 6.04
CA ASN A 69 -19.46 9.69 6.51
C ASN A 69 -19.83 8.58 5.51
N TYR A 70 -18.91 8.17 4.63
CA TYR A 70 -19.20 7.22 3.55
C TYR A 70 -18.61 5.83 3.81
N LYS A 71 -19.36 4.79 3.44
CA LYS A 71 -19.13 3.36 3.75
C LYS A 71 -18.13 2.61 2.84
N SER A 72 -17.23 3.26 2.07
CA SER A 72 -16.08 2.56 1.40
C SER A 72 -14.94 3.47 0.89
N ILE A 73 -13.67 3.00 0.93
CA ILE A 73 -12.43 3.69 0.47
C ILE A 73 -11.42 2.69 -0.12
N PRO A 74 -10.87 2.87 -1.35
CA PRO A 74 -9.52 2.42 -1.69
C PRO A 74 -8.52 3.57 -1.80
N VAL A 75 -7.27 3.36 -1.39
CA VAL A 75 -6.25 4.41 -1.22
C VAL A 75 -5.22 4.38 -2.34
N GLY A 76 -4.95 5.53 -2.97
CA GLY A 76 -3.85 5.75 -3.91
C GLY A 76 -3.53 7.24 -4.06
N GLY A 77 -2.27 7.64 -3.89
CA GLY A 77 -1.86 9.06 -3.90
C GLY A 77 -0.96 9.41 -5.08
N ASN A 78 -1.19 10.59 -5.67
CA ASN A 78 -0.44 11.17 -6.79
C ASN A 78 0.92 11.77 -6.34
N GLY A 79 1.58 11.18 -5.35
CA GLY A 79 2.89 11.63 -4.90
C GLY A 79 3.25 11.20 -3.49
N LEU A 80 4.21 10.28 -3.43
CA LEU A 80 5.05 9.97 -2.28
C LEU A 80 6.47 10.44 -2.60
N SER A 81 7.06 11.35 -1.81
CA SER A 81 8.47 11.72 -1.95
C SER A 81 9.14 11.69 -0.59
N PHE A 82 10.18 10.88 -0.44
CA PHE A 82 11.13 10.99 0.65
C PHE A 82 12.12 12.10 0.27
N VAL A 83 12.43 13.07 1.14
CA VAL A 83 13.29 14.24 0.77
C VAL A 83 14.75 14.05 1.14
N SER A 84 15.03 13.25 2.17
CA SER A 84 16.40 12.80 2.51
C SER A 84 16.51 11.32 2.20
N ASP A 85 17.69 10.82 1.89
CA ASP A 85 17.93 9.38 1.66
C ASP A 85 18.02 8.61 2.99
N PRO A 86 16.99 7.84 3.42
CA PRO A 86 17.15 6.92 4.55
C PRO A 86 17.86 5.62 4.12
N PHE A 87 18.31 5.51 2.86
CA PHE A 87 18.77 4.28 2.23
C PHE A 87 20.23 4.36 1.75
N SER A 88 21.01 5.36 2.19
CA SER A 88 22.34 5.63 1.65
C SER A 88 23.28 4.43 1.77
N GLY A 89 23.82 3.98 0.63
CA GLY A 89 24.69 2.81 0.43
C GLY A 89 26.12 2.94 0.96
N GLY A 90 26.28 3.34 2.23
CA GLY A 90 27.53 3.31 2.99
C GLY A 90 27.25 2.81 4.40
N SER A 91 28.21 2.12 5.02
CA SER A 91 28.07 1.33 6.25
C SER A 91 27.19 1.96 7.37
N SER A 92 25.90 1.57 7.34
CA SER A 92 24.82 1.68 8.34
C SER A 92 24.27 3.07 8.68
N PRO A 93 22.92 3.21 8.66
CA PRO A 93 22.10 2.51 9.66
C PRO A 93 20.94 1.73 9.06
N ILE A 94 20.84 0.46 9.46
CA ILE A 94 19.76 -0.47 9.14
C ILE A 94 18.44 0.13 9.66
N VAL A 95 17.65 0.76 8.79
CA VAL A 95 16.22 0.98 9.03
C VAL A 95 15.47 -0.04 8.20
N SER A 96 15.04 -1.14 8.84
CA SER A 96 14.45 -2.30 8.16
C SER A 96 13.09 -2.06 7.51
N GLY A 97 12.56 -0.85 7.63
CA GLY A 97 11.36 -0.38 6.94
C GLY A 97 10.43 0.46 7.80
N GLY A 98 9.32 0.85 7.19
CA GLY A 98 8.28 1.64 7.85
C GLY A 98 6.99 1.61 7.06
N LYS A 99 5.95 2.17 7.65
CA LYS A 99 4.58 2.08 7.16
C LYS A 99 4.27 3.29 6.29
N LEU A 100 3.45 3.06 5.28
CA LEU A 100 2.87 4.08 4.43
C LEU A 100 1.34 3.95 4.48
N PRO A 101 0.62 5.01 4.10
CA PRO A 101 -0.84 4.99 4.05
C PRO A 101 -1.40 3.83 3.21
N GLY A 102 -2.60 3.39 3.55
CA GLY A 102 -3.38 2.45 2.75
C GLY A 102 -4.79 2.34 3.29
N VAL A 103 -5.49 1.24 3.01
CA VAL A 103 -6.92 1.08 3.34
C VAL A 103 -7.15 0.32 4.64
N TYR A 104 -8.32 0.51 5.23
CA TYR A 104 -8.88 -0.38 6.24
C TYR A 104 -10.33 -0.76 5.94
N GLY A 105 -10.77 -1.86 6.56
CA GLY A 105 -12.15 -2.31 6.62
C GLY A 105 -12.44 -2.90 8.00
N GLY A 106 -13.71 -2.94 8.41
CA GLY A 106 -14.11 -3.36 9.76
C GLY A 106 -13.94 -2.28 10.81
N SER A 107 -14.18 -2.60 12.09
CA SER A 107 -13.99 -1.62 13.17
C SER A 107 -12.50 -1.45 13.49
N PRO A 108 -11.98 -0.21 13.58
CA PRO A 108 -10.58 0.03 13.94
C PRO A 108 -10.17 -0.54 15.31
N LYS A 109 -11.13 -0.85 16.19
CA LYS A 109 -10.89 -1.45 17.51
C LYS A 109 -10.56 -2.94 17.42
N ASP A 110 -10.84 -3.59 16.29
CA ASP A 110 -10.80 -5.04 16.13
C ASP A 110 -9.38 -5.56 15.82
N GLY A 111 -8.42 -4.65 15.67
CA GLY A 111 -7.01 -4.97 15.83
C GLY A 111 -6.29 -5.44 14.58
N CYS A 112 -6.70 -5.14 13.34
CA CYS A 112 -5.95 -5.53 12.13
C CYS A 112 -4.65 -4.72 11.91
N SER A 113 -3.82 -4.57 12.95
CA SER A 113 -2.50 -3.95 12.96
C SER A 113 -1.72 -4.35 14.24
N GLY A 114 -0.43 -4.06 14.31
CA GLY A 114 0.34 -4.21 15.56
C GLY A 114 0.49 -5.65 16.08
N GLY A 115 0.25 -6.63 15.21
CA GLY A 115 0.33 -8.06 15.53
C GLY A 115 -0.97 -8.67 16.06
N LYS A 116 -2.08 -7.96 15.91
CA LYS A 116 -3.43 -8.49 16.09
C LYS A 116 -4.04 -8.73 14.71
N THR A 117 -4.90 -9.73 14.62
CA THR A 117 -5.64 -10.12 13.40
C THR A 117 -7.06 -10.50 13.82
N SER A 118 -8.05 -10.14 13.01
CA SER A 118 -9.45 -10.53 13.22
C SER A 118 -10.10 -10.87 11.88
N ALA A 119 -11.17 -11.67 11.91
CA ALA A 119 -12.05 -11.88 10.76
C ALA A 119 -12.99 -10.69 10.51
N ASP A 120 -13.12 -9.78 11.49
CA ASP A 120 -14.05 -8.64 11.46
C ASP A 120 -13.42 -7.36 10.91
N CYS A 121 -12.13 -7.39 10.55
CA CYS A 121 -11.43 -6.25 9.96
C CYS A 121 -10.40 -6.69 8.92
N LEU A 122 -9.89 -5.69 8.20
CA LEU A 122 -8.70 -5.82 7.37
C LEU A 122 -7.93 -4.50 7.33
N THR A 123 -6.63 -4.57 7.07
CA THR A 123 -5.86 -3.40 6.61
C THR A 123 -4.97 -3.80 5.45
N VAL A 124 -4.82 -2.92 4.47
CA VAL A 124 -3.88 -3.10 3.35
C VAL A 124 -3.12 -1.79 3.19
N ARG A 125 -1.94 -1.75 3.79
CA ARG A 125 -1.04 -0.60 3.76
C ARG A 125 0.07 -0.82 2.76
N LEU A 126 0.84 0.22 2.52
CA LEU A 126 2.16 0.07 1.91
C LEU A 126 3.21 0.05 3.03
N MET A 127 4.36 -0.54 2.74
CA MET A 127 5.56 -0.38 3.56
C MET A 127 6.73 -0.06 2.65
N TRP A 128 7.64 0.80 3.14
CA TRP A 128 9.01 0.80 2.63
C TRP A 128 9.84 -0.19 3.43
N ARG A 129 10.90 -0.67 2.80
CA ARG A 129 11.91 -1.60 3.28
C ARG A 129 13.29 -1.01 3.00
N GLU A 130 14.31 -1.75 3.39
CA GLU A 130 15.70 -1.39 3.15
C GLU A 130 15.95 -1.08 1.67
N VAL A 131 16.93 -0.22 1.42
CA VAL A 131 17.41 0.16 0.08
C VAL A 131 16.33 0.65 -0.89
N GLY A 132 15.23 1.22 -0.38
CA GLY A 132 14.15 1.78 -1.19
C GLY A 132 13.12 0.76 -1.64
N HIS A 133 13.25 -0.53 -1.29
CA HIS A 133 12.21 -1.50 -1.63
C HIS A 133 10.88 -1.14 -0.99
N GLY A 134 9.78 -1.45 -1.68
CA GLY A 134 8.43 -1.34 -1.16
C GLY A 134 7.69 -2.66 -1.19
N GLU A 135 6.58 -2.73 -0.48
CA GLU A 135 5.65 -3.85 -0.48
C GLU A 135 4.23 -3.37 -0.18
N VAL A 136 3.24 -4.15 -0.58
CA VAL A 136 1.91 -4.11 0.05
C VAL A 136 1.98 -4.92 1.33
N TYR A 137 1.47 -4.35 2.42
CA TYR A 137 1.50 -4.93 3.76
C TYR A 137 0.09 -5.09 4.32
N ALA A 138 -0.39 -6.33 4.33
CA ALA A 138 -1.78 -6.66 4.56
C ALA A 138 -2.02 -7.41 5.87
N TYR A 139 -3.01 -6.98 6.65
CA TYR A 139 -3.66 -7.79 7.68
C TYR A 139 -5.00 -8.25 7.12
N ILE A 140 -5.07 -9.52 6.71
CA ILE A 140 -6.25 -10.20 6.19
C ILE A 140 -6.40 -11.57 6.87
N PRO A 141 -7.60 -12.15 6.99
CA PRO A 141 -7.85 -13.37 7.74
C PRO A 141 -7.38 -14.62 6.98
N THR A 142 -6.06 -14.74 6.80
CA THR A 142 -5.44 -15.78 5.98
C THR A 142 -4.38 -16.54 6.78
N PRO A 143 -4.51 -17.86 6.95
CA PRO A 143 -3.51 -18.66 7.64
C PRO A 143 -2.25 -18.83 6.76
N PRO A 144 -1.04 -18.98 7.36
CA PRO A 144 0.20 -19.21 6.62
C PRO A 144 0.20 -20.44 5.69
N SER A 145 -0.69 -21.41 5.92
CA SER A 145 -0.82 -22.62 5.10
C SER A 145 -1.69 -22.45 3.83
N SER A 146 -2.30 -21.28 3.63
CA SER A 146 -3.19 -21.01 2.49
C SER A 146 -2.44 -21.05 1.16
N ASN A 147 -3.16 -21.26 0.04
CA ASN A 147 -2.56 -21.20 -1.29
C ASN A 147 -2.07 -19.79 -1.65
N PHE A 148 -2.72 -18.75 -1.14
CA PHE A 148 -2.25 -17.37 -1.26
C PHE A 148 -0.83 -17.20 -0.70
N CYS A 149 -0.52 -17.84 0.43
CA CYS A 149 0.81 -17.82 1.04
C CYS A 149 1.86 -18.70 0.32
N LYS A 150 1.49 -19.42 -0.75
CA LYS A 150 2.42 -20.21 -1.58
C LYS A 150 2.85 -19.47 -2.85
N ASP A 151 2.23 -18.34 -3.14
CA ASP A 151 2.63 -17.46 -4.23
C ASP A 151 4.02 -16.87 -3.93
N ASP A 152 4.88 -16.79 -4.94
CA ASP A 152 6.27 -16.35 -4.79
C ASP A 152 6.39 -14.86 -4.44
N GLN A 153 5.34 -14.07 -4.72
CA GLN A 153 5.25 -12.67 -4.34
C GLN A 153 4.79 -12.49 -2.89
N VAL A 154 4.36 -13.56 -2.19
CA VAL A 154 3.71 -13.46 -0.88
C VAL A 154 4.58 -14.06 0.23
N MET A 155 4.87 -13.25 1.24
CA MET A 155 5.51 -13.68 2.48
C MET A 155 4.51 -13.56 3.64
N CYS A 156 3.91 -14.68 4.02
CA CYS A 156 3.04 -14.76 5.18
C CYS A 156 3.83 -14.88 6.49
N ASN A 157 3.23 -14.37 7.55
CA ASN A 157 3.74 -14.40 8.92
C ASN A 157 2.59 -14.83 9.85
N ASP A 158 2.91 -15.53 10.93
CA ASP A 158 1.93 -15.96 11.94
C ASP A 158 1.58 -14.86 12.94
N LYS A 159 2.46 -13.85 13.10
CA LYS A 159 2.33 -12.80 14.11
C LYS A 159 2.00 -11.43 13.55
N TYR A 160 2.52 -11.08 12.38
CA TYR A 160 2.37 -9.74 11.80
C TYR A 160 1.74 -9.80 10.40
N GLY A 161 1.57 -8.65 9.76
CA GLY A 161 0.99 -8.57 8.42
C GLY A 161 1.78 -9.35 7.37
N ILE A 162 1.06 -9.73 6.32
CA ILE A 162 1.56 -10.42 5.14
C ILE A 162 2.22 -9.39 4.21
N SER A 163 3.42 -9.69 3.73
CA SER A 163 4.10 -8.86 2.73
C SER A 163 3.79 -9.39 1.33
N VAL A 164 3.36 -8.51 0.43
CA VAL A 164 3.01 -8.85 -0.96
C VAL A 164 3.84 -7.99 -1.90
N GLY A 165 4.52 -8.64 -2.84
CA GLY A 165 5.36 -8.01 -3.86
C GLY A 165 6.54 -7.23 -3.30
N ARG A 166 7.15 -7.69 -2.20
CA ARG A 166 8.33 -7.01 -1.64
C ARG A 166 9.43 -6.90 -2.69
N GLY A 167 9.89 -5.67 -2.91
CA GLY A 167 10.94 -5.36 -3.87
C GLY A 167 10.46 -5.17 -5.30
N MET A 168 9.17 -5.38 -5.59
CA MET A 168 8.56 -5.02 -6.88
C MET A 168 8.19 -3.54 -6.94
N ILE A 169 8.08 -2.88 -5.79
CA ILE A 169 7.96 -1.42 -5.67
C ILE A 169 9.34 -0.87 -5.29
N TYR A 170 9.73 0.26 -5.86
CA TYR A 170 10.99 0.93 -5.55
C TYR A 170 10.79 2.44 -5.34
N PHE A 171 11.15 2.93 -4.16
CA PHE A 171 11.09 4.33 -3.77
C PHE A 171 12.49 4.93 -3.84
N THR A 172 12.68 5.87 -4.77
CA THR A 172 13.95 6.61 -4.87
C THR A 172 13.89 7.83 -3.97
N ALA A 173 14.86 7.98 -3.07
CA ALA A 173 14.96 9.16 -2.22
C ALA A 173 15.15 10.44 -3.06
N GLY A 174 14.54 11.53 -2.60
CA GLY A 174 14.52 12.83 -3.28
C GLY A 174 13.58 12.90 -4.49
N VAL A 175 12.94 11.80 -4.88
CA VAL A 175 12.09 11.71 -6.07
C VAL A 175 10.64 11.49 -5.67
N TRP A 176 9.72 12.13 -6.38
CA TRP A 176 8.29 11.84 -6.27
C TRP A 176 7.97 10.54 -7.00
N SER A 177 7.53 9.53 -6.25
CA SER A 177 6.90 8.31 -6.78
C SER A 177 5.39 8.47 -6.77
N HIS A 178 4.74 8.07 -7.85
CA HIS A 178 3.29 7.96 -7.94
C HIS A 178 2.88 6.51 -7.71
N ILE A 179 1.98 6.25 -6.75
CA ILE A 179 1.52 4.88 -6.50
C ILE A 179 0.00 4.79 -6.48
N ASP A 180 -0.54 3.87 -7.28
CA ASP A 180 -1.95 3.46 -7.25
C ASP A 180 -2.04 2.02 -6.76
N VAL A 181 -2.87 1.78 -5.74
CA VAL A 181 -3.18 0.44 -5.23
C VAL A 181 -4.66 0.18 -5.49
N VAL A 182 -4.94 -0.63 -6.49
CA VAL A 182 -6.28 -1.04 -6.90
C VAL A 182 -6.60 -2.37 -6.23
N MET A 183 -7.75 -2.44 -5.56
CA MET A 183 -8.18 -3.62 -4.81
C MET A 183 -9.66 -3.92 -5.04
N GLU A 184 -9.98 -5.20 -5.18
CA GLU A 184 -11.35 -5.70 -5.28
C GLU A 184 -11.52 -6.85 -4.27
N LEU A 185 -12.57 -6.79 -3.45
CA LEU A 185 -12.85 -7.84 -2.47
C LEU A 185 -13.09 -9.19 -3.16
N ASN A 186 -12.71 -10.27 -2.49
CA ASN A 186 -13.16 -11.60 -2.87
C ASN A 186 -14.67 -11.77 -2.61
N GLU A 187 -15.38 -12.36 -3.57
CA GLU A 187 -16.83 -12.59 -3.55
C GLU A 187 -17.22 -13.96 -4.19
N PRO A 188 -18.06 -14.79 -3.54
CA PRO A 188 -18.46 -14.69 -2.14
C PRO A 188 -17.28 -14.71 -1.19
N ALA A 189 -17.47 -14.25 0.05
CA ALA A 189 -16.41 -14.11 1.05
C ALA A 189 -15.66 -15.43 1.32
N SER A 190 -16.23 -16.58 0.94
CA SER A 190 -15.58 -17.90 0.99
C SER A 190 -14.60 -18.19 -0.17
N LYS A 191 -14.50 -17.32 -1.18
CA LYS A 191 -13.61 -17.48 -2.33
C LYS A 191 -12.30 -16.72 -2.16
N GLN A 192 -11.30 -17.11 -2.94
CA GLN A 192 -10.02 -16.42 -3.04
C GLN A 192 -9.89 -15.89 -4.47
N ASN A 193 -10.71 -14.89 -4.81
CA ASN A 193 -10.78 -14.27 -6.14
C ASN A 193 -10.72 -12.74 -6.07
N GLY A 194 -10.25 -12.20 -4.93
CA GLY A 194 -10.03 -10.78 -4.78
C GLY A 194 -8.84 -10.34 -5.64
N LYS A 195 -8.86 -9.08 -6.07
CA LYS A 195 -7.84 -8.54 -6.98
C LYS A 195 -6.97 -7.55 -6.25
N LEU A 196 -5.67 -7.60 -6.53
CA LEU A 196 -4.70 -6.57 -6.19
C LEU A 196 -3.94 -6.18 -7.45
N LYS A 197 -3.93 -4.90 -7.78
CA LYS A 197 -3.02 -4.34 -8.77
C LYS A 197 -2.30 -3.14 -8.16
N VAL A 198 -1.00 -3.08 -8.35
CA VAL A 198 -0.21 -1.91 -7.93
C VAL A 198 0.46 -1.31 -9.14
N TYR A 199 0.33 0.00 -9.29
CA TYR A 199 0.98 0.78 -10.32
C TYR A 199 2.00 1.72 -9.68
N LEU A 200 3.23 1.71 -10.17
CA LEU A 200 4.29 2.65 -9.81
C LEU A 200 4.61 3.50 -11.04
N ASP A 201 4.38 4.81 -10.94
CA ASP A 201 4.52 5.77 -12.04
C ASP A 201 3.76 5.32 -13.30
N GLY A 202 2.55 4.78 -13.10
CA GLY A 202 1.67 4.26 -14.15
C GLY A 202 2.01 2.85 -14.66
N ASN A 203 3.15 2.28 -14.28
CA ASN A 203 3.55 0.93 -14.67
C ASN A 203 2.99 -0.09 -13.68
N ARG A 204 2.30 -1.13 -14.17
CA ARG A 204 1.78 -2.20 -13.31
C ARG A 204 2.93 -3.07 -12.79
N VAL A 205 3.20 -2.99 -11.50
CA VAL A 205 4.31 -3.71 -10.83
C VAL A 205 3.85 -4.93 -10.03
N ILE A 206 2.60 -4.99 -9.59
CA ILE A 206 2.01 -6.16 -8.92
C ILE A 206 0.66 -6.46 -9.56
N THR A 207 0.35 -7.74 -9.77
CA THR A 207 -0.98 -8.20 -10.18
C THR A 207 -1.27 -9.54 -9.51
N MET A 208 -2.38 -9.60 -8.78
CA MET A 208 -2.91 -10.82 -8.17
C MET A 208 -4.42 -10.86 -8.36
N ASP A 209 -4.96 -12.04 -8.58
CA ASP A 209 -6.39 -12.31 -8.79
C ASP A 209 -6.95 -13.33 -7.78
N ASN A 210 -6.16 -13.66 -6.75
CA ASN A 210 -6.45 -14.71 -5.78
C ASN A 210 -6.41 -14.20 -4.32
N VAL A 211 -6.60 -12.90 -4.08
CA VAL A 211 -6.41 -12.29 -2.75
C VAL A 211 -7.61 -12.57 -1.83
N PRO A 212 -7.41 -13.21 -0.66
CA PRO A 212 -8.47 -13.52 0.31
C PRO A 212 -8.68 -12.38 1.33
N TYR A 213 -9.19 -11.23 0.88
CA TYR A 213 -9.38 -10.05 1.74
C TYR A 213 -10.29 -10.27 2.94
N ARG A 214 -11.33 -11.10 2.81
CA ARG A 214 -12.33 -11.36 3.85
C ARG A 214 -12.77 -12.81 3.88
N THR A 215 -13.30 -13.26 5.02
CA THR A 215 -13.94 -14.57 5.22
C THR A 215 -15.42 -14.46 5.58
N THR A 216 -15.91 -13.24 5.85
CA THR A 216 -17.32 -12.93 6.16
C THR A 216 -17.85 -11.87 5.20
N GLY A 217 -19.16 -11.89 4.92
CA GLY A 217 -19.79 -10.85 4.11
C GLY A 217 -19.87 -9.50 4.81
N MET A 218 -19.60 -9.42 6.12
CA MET A 218 -19.76 -8.22 6.94
C MET A 218 -18.61 -7.20 6.79
N VAL A 219 -17.47 -7.61 6.22
CA VAL A 219 -16.29 -6.76 6.07
C VAL A 219 -16.18 -6.24 4.64
N GLY A 220 -16.14 -4.92 4.49
CA GLY A 220 -15.77 -4.26 3.22
C GLY A 220 -14.65 -3.25 3.44
N PHE A 221 -14.03 -2.78 2.36
CA PHE A 221 -13.17 -1.60 2.44
C PHE A 221 -14.01 -0.42 2.93
N GLN A 222 -13.55 0.29 3.97
CA GLN A 222 -14.30 1.34 4.64
C GLN A 222 -13.58 2.67 4.64
N GLY A 223 -12.25 2.67 4.67
CA GLY A 223 -11.52 3.87 5.01
C GLY A 223 -10.06 3.95 4.55
N LEU A 224 -9.53 5.17 4.55
CA LEU A 224 -8.09 5.45 4.47
C LEU A 224 -7.52 5.31 5.88
N MET A 225 -6.53 4.44 6.02
CA MET A 225 -5.64 4.35 7.17
C MET A 225 -4.35 5.12 6.85
N PHE A 226 -4.33 6.41 7.19
CA PHE A 226 -3.09 7.18 7.10
C PHE A 226 -2.19 6.85 8.29
N SER A 227 -1.15 6.06 8.03
CA SER A 227 -0.25 5.56 9.06
C SER A 227 1.17 5.55 8.49
N SER A 228 2.00 6.48 8.95
CA SER A 228 3.38 6.63 8.49
C SER A 228 4.34 6.74 9.65
N PHE A 229 5.18 5.73 9.81
CA PHE A 229 6.18 5.65 10.88
C PHE A 229 7.21 4.58 10.53
N PHE A 230 8.47 4.81 10.96
CA PHE A 230 9.46 3.74 11.01
C PHE A 230 8.96 2.62 11.91
N GLY A 231 9.10 1.35 11.53
CA GLY A 231 8.65 0.35 12.46
C GLY A 231 8.91 -1.11 12.16
N GLY A 232 9.22 -1.77 13.26
CA GLY A 232 8.99 -3.16 13.63
C GLY A 232 8.60 -3.10 15.12
N ALA A 233 9.02 -4.06 15.94
CA ALA A 233 8.72 -4.06 17.37
C ALA A 233 9.97 -3.81 18.24
N ASP A 234 11.09 -3.41 17.64
CA ASP A 234 12.39 -3.31 18.30
C ASP A 234 13.24 -2.13 17.76
N PRO A 235 14.31 -1.74 18.48
CA PRO A 235 15.12 -0.56 18.16
C PRO A 235 15.82 -0.58 16.79
N SER A 236 15.97 -1.75 16.14
CA SER A 236 16.59 -1.84 14.80
C SER A 236 15.79 -1.14 13.69
N TYR A 237 14.56 -0.71 13.99
CA TYR A 237 13.75 0.06 13.06
C TYR A 237 13.86 1.57 13.28
N ALA A 238 14.53 2.04 14.33
CA ALA A 238 14.64 3.46 14.62
C ALA A 238 15.57 4.16 13.61
N THR A 239 15.13 5.29 13.08
CA THR A 239 16.02 6.18 12.32
C THR A 239 17.00 6.86 13.29
N PRO A 240 18.31 6.88 13.02
CA PRO A 240 19.27 7.60 13.87
C PRO A 240 19.38 9.09 13.53
N VAL A 241 18.69 9.53 12.47
CA VAL A 241 18.67 10.92 12.03
C VAL A 241 17.24 11.38 11.84
N ASP A 242 17.02 12.67 12.04
CA ASP A 242 15.77 13.32 11.64
C ASP A 242 15.59 13.21 10.12
N THR A 243 14.42 12.74 9.71
CA THR A 243 14.08 12.54 8.30
C THR A 243 12.61 12.81 8.07
N SER A 244 12.21 12.89 6.81
CA SER A 244 10.86 13.30 6.44
C SER A 244 10.40 12.60 5.16
N VAL A 245 9.10 12.26 5.15
CA VAL A 245 8.37 11.79 3.98
C VAL A 245 7.24 12.76 3.68
N TYR A 246 7.08 13.08 2.40
CA TYR A 246 6.13 14.05 1.89
C TYR A 246 5.07 13.32 1.08
N PHE A 247 3.82 13.71 1.31
CA PHE A 247 2.66 13.18 0.61
C PHE A 247 1.97 14.32 -0.09
N LYS A 248 1.51 14.12 -1.33
CA LYS A 248 0.64 15.07 -2.03
C LYS A 248 -0.38 14.34 -2.89
N ASN A 249 -1.45 15.04 -3.21
CA ASN A 249 -2.50 14.58 -4.11
C ASN A 249 -3.04 13.18 -3.72
N LEU A 250 -3.26 12.95 -2.42
CA LEU A 250 -3.85 11.71 -1.94
C LEU A 250 -5.30 11.62 -2.43
N GLN A 251 -5.64 10.48 -3.03
CA GLN A 251 -6.92 10.27 -3.67
C GLN A 251 -7.45 8.87 -3.36
N MET A 252 -8.73 8.72 -3.61
CA MET A 252 -9.44 7.48 -3.41
C MET A 252 -10.62 7.44 -4.37
N SER A 253 -10.72 6.36 -5.12
CA SER A 253 -11.78 6.18 -6.11
C SER A 253 -12.54 4.90 -5.81
N VAL A 254 -13.86 4.96 -5.66
CA VAL A 254 -14.68 3.77 -5.34
C VAL A 254 -15.44 3.30 -6.57
N GLY A 255 -15.52 1.97 -6.73
CA GLY A 255 -16.43 1.31 -7.66
C GLY A 255 -17.80 1.07 -7.04
N GLU A 256 -18.49 0.06 -7.55
CA GLU A 256 -19.78 -0.36 -7.00
C GLU A 256 -19.64 -0.79 -5.52
N PRO A 257 -20.63 -0.45 -4.66
CA PRO A 257 -20.59 -0.85 -3.26
C PRO A 257 -20.57 -2.37 -3.11
N ALA A 258 -19.72 -2.88 -2.21
CA ALA A 258 -19.78 -4.28 -1.84
C ALA A 258 -21.10 -4.61 -1.13
N THR A 259 -21.74 -5.70 -1.51
CA THR A 259 -22.88 -6.24 -0.76
C THR A 259 -22.37 -6.80 0.57
N LEU A 260 -22.93 -6.30 1.67
CA LEU A 260 -22.68 -6.83 3.00
C LEU A 260 -23.79 -7.82 3.37
N TYR A 261 -23.41 -8.97 3.93
CA TYR A 261 -24.30 -10.03 4.36
C TYR A 261 -23.71 -10.79 5.55
N GLU A 262 -24.59 -11.43 6.31
CA GLU A 262 -24.24 -12.35 7.39
C GLU A 262 -23.80 -13.72 6.85
#